data_AF-A0A0C2FAK4-F1
#
_entry.id   AF-A0A0C2FAK4-F1
#
_cell.length_a   1.000
_cell.length_b   1.000
_cell.length_c   1.000
_cell.angle_alpha   90.00
_cell.angle_beta   90.00
_cell.angle_gamma   90.00
#
_symmetry.space_group_name_H-M   'P 1'
#
loop_
_entity.id
_entity.type
_entity.pdbx_description
1 polymer ?
#
loop_
_entity_poly.entity_id
_entity_poly.type
_entity_poly.pdbx_seq_one_letter_code
_entity_poly.pdbx_strand_id
1 'polypeptide(L)'
;MDAALSRAVAAAARYVADSNSDNTAVFEDSLKNLIRHLDGVDPTGRLSLSNQFVTELLDYSPHILAANTSSAPTRSKLLRLLFSLALYNVRIRRYLCSDLHLCGPVFDCLKMSLKEQLGPQNLIDILRLLQSSYKAFSRRVIKLLSHDSRIVVVSSLVLVGYLEEKVRDMVYCSQNIHETFQCVFNVLIMGDSDCLMTRHIASDLLRRLVVSETQTFIGGGNCN
;
A
#
# COMPACT_ATOMS: atom_id res chain seq x y z
N MET A 1 17.95 -15.63 11.47
CA MET A 1 17.56 -14.55 10.55
C MET A 1 18.17 -14.76 9.16
N ASP A 2 19.50 -14.81 9.01
CA ASP A 2 20.15 -14.95 7.69
C ASP A 2 19.71 -16.19 6.90
N ALA A 3 19.55 -17.34 7.55
CA ALA A 3 19.01 -18.54 6.88
C ALA A 3 17.58 -18.34 6.36
N ALA A 4 16.76 -17.53 7.02
CA ALA A 4 15.41 -17.21 6.56
C ALA A 4 15.43 -16.20 5.40
N LEU A 5 16.33 -15.20 5.47
CA LEU A 5 16.53 -14.23 4.39
C LEU A 5 17.08 -14.90 3.13
N SER A 6 18.10 -15.75 3.26
CA SER A 6 18.66 -16.51 2.13
C SER A 6 17.62 -17.39 1.45
N ARG A 7 16.76 -18.07 2.23
CA ARG A 7 15.62 -18.82 1.67
C ARG A 7 14.63 -17.92 0.93
N ALA A 8 14.32 -16.75 1.49
CA ALA A 8 13.41 -15.81 0.86
C ALA A 8 13.98 -15.23 -0.45
N VAL A 9 15.29 -14.94 -0.50
CA VAL A 9 16.00 -14.51 -1.72
C VAL A 9 15.91 -15.61 -2.79
N ALA A 10 16.24 -16.85 -2.44
CA ALA A 10 16.14 -17.97 -3.38
C ALA A 10 14.71 -18.20 -3.89
N ALA A 11 13.71 -18.05 -3.01
CA ALA A 11 12.31 -18.15 -3.38
C ALA A 11 11.86 -16.98 -4.29
N ALA A 12 12.29 -15.75 -3.99
CA ALA A 12 12.02 -14.57 -4.82
C ALA A 12 12.62 -14.72 -6.23
N ALA A 13 13.88 -15.16 -6.32
CA ALA A 13 14.56 -15.39 -7.58
C ALA A 13 13.82 -16.43 -8.45
N ARG A 14 13.42 -17.56 -7.84
CA ARG A 14 12.62 -18.60 -8.52
C ARG A 14 11.26 -18.07 -8.99
N TYR A 15 10.58 -17.33 -8.14
CA TYR A 15 9.28 -16.76 -8.44
C TYR A 15 9.32 -15.74 -9.59
N VAL A 16 10.36 -14.89 -9.62
CA VAL A 16 10.57 -13.91 -10.69
C VAL A 16 10.92 -14.62 -12.01
N ALA A 17 11.68 -15.71 -11.95
CA ALA A 17 12.01 -16.52 -13.13
C ALA A 17 10.79 -17.27 -13.69
N ASP A 18 9.96 -17.85 -12.81
CA ASP A 18 8.74 -18.57 -13.18
C ASP A 18 7.71 -18.48 -12.04
N SER A 19 6.63 -17.73 -12.28
CA SER A 19 5.55 -17.48 -11.32
C SER A 19 4.49 -18.59 -11.29
N ASN A 20 4.90 -19.86 -11.42
CA ASN A 20 3.99 -21.02 -11.30
C ASN A 20 3.43 -21.18 -9.87
N SER A 21 2.47 -22.09 -9.68
CA SER A 21 1.79 -22.31 -8.40
C SER A 21 2.73 -22.69 -7.26
N ASP A 22 3.73 -23.55 -7.55
CA ASP A 22 4.64 -24.08 -6.54
C ASP A 22 5.62 -23.01 -6.08
N ASN A 23 6.22 -22.28 -7.03
CA ASN A 23 7.11 -21.15 -6.73
C ASN A 23 6.36 -20.04 -6.00
N THR A 24 5.10 -19.77 -6.36
CA THR A 24 4.24 -18.82 -5.64
C THR A 24 4.05 -19.24 -4.19
N ALA A 25 3.68 -20.50 -3.94
CA ALA A 25 3.46 -21.00 -2.58
C ALA A 25 4.73 -20.93 -1.72
N VAL A 26 5.88 -21.33 -2.28
CA VAL A 26 7.18 -21.29 -1.59
C VAL A 26 7.60 -19.85 -1.25
N PHE A 27 7.40 -18.92 -2.20
CA PHE A 27 7.70 -17.51 -1.96
C PHE A 27 6.79 -16.91 -0.90
N GLU A 28 5.49 -17.16 -0.98
CA GLU A 28 4.53 -16.66 0.00
C GLU A 28 4.76 -17.21 1.42
N ASP A 29 5.14 -18.48 1.55
CA ASP A 29 5.51 -19.06 2.86
C ASP A 29 6.79 -18.42 3.39
N SER A 30 7.78 -18.19 2.53
CA SER A 30 9.03 -17.50 2.89
C SER A 30 8.77 -16.07 3.39
N LEU A 31 7.90 -15.32 2.70
CA LEU A 31 7.47 -13.99 3.14
C LEU A 31 6.76 -14.04 4.50
N LYS A 32 5.81 -14.96 4.67
CA LYS A 32 5.07 -15.14 5.93
C LYS A 32 6.02 -15.44 7.09
N ASN A 33 6.99 -16.32 6.87
CA ASN A 33 7.99 -16.67 7.86
C ASN A 33 8.86 -15.47 8.23
N LEU A 34 9.32 -14.67 7.25
CA LEU A 34 10.08 -13.45 7.53
C LEU A 34 9.29 -12.43 8.33
N ILE A 35 8.03 -12.20 7.96
CA ILE A 35 7.20 -11.23 8.68
C ILE A 35 7.00 -11.68 10.14
N ARG A 36 6.77 -12.97 10.40
CA ARG A 36 6.69 -13.50 11.77
C ARG A 36 7.97 -13.29 12.58
N HIS A 37 9.14 -13.40 11.92
CA HIS A 37 10.41 -13.10 12.59
C HIS A 37 10.55 -11.61 12.91
N LEU A 38 10.06 -10.72 12.05
CA LEU A 38 10.12 -9.28 12.28
C LEU A 38 9.12 -8.81 13.33
N ASP A 39 7.93 -9.39 13.38
CA ASP A 39 6.89 -9.06 14.37
C ASP A 39 7.32 -9.43 15.82
N GLY A 40 8.30 -10.32 15.98
CA GLY A 40 8.79 -10.81 17.29
C GLY A 40 10.13 -10.24 17.75
N VAL A 41 10.74 -9.31 17.00
CA VAL A 41 12.05 -8.73 17.33
C VAL A 41 11.89 -7.24 17.60
N ASP A 42 12.68 -6.70 18.55
CA ASP A 42 12.72 -5.26 18.83
C ASP A 42 12.90 -4.46 17.51
N PRO A 43 12.04 -3.48 17.19
CA PRO A 43 12.10 -2.71 15.94
C PRO A 43 13.43 -1.98 15.69
N THR A 44 14.29 -1.86 16.71
CA THR A 44 15.65 -1.32 16.60
C THR A 44 16.72 -2.37 16.28
N GLY A 45 16.39 -3.65 16.42
CA GLY A 45 17.28 -4.80 16.26
C GLY A 45 17.20 -5.46 14.89
N ARG A 46 18.26 -5.25 14.09
CA ARG A 46 18.83 -6.21 13.13
C ARG A 46 18.13 -6.45 11.79
N LEU A 47 17.99 -5.42 10.97
CA LEU A 47 18.25 -5.55 9.51
C LEU A 47 18.85 -4.24 8.99
N SER A 48 19.94 -4.38 8.22
CA SER A 48 20.72 -3.27 7.67
C SER A 48 20.96 -3.52 6.20
N LEU A 49 21.10 -2.44 5.43
CA LEU A 49 21.53 -2.49 4.02
C LEU A 49 22.95 -3.08 3.84
N SER A 50 23.69 -3.26 4.93
CA SER A 50 24.96 -4.00 4.91
C SER A 50 24.79 -5.52 4.81
N ASN A 51 23.57 -6.05 5.01
CA ASN A 51 23.27 -7.46 4.82
C ASN A 51 22.86 -7.70 3.36
N GLN A 52 23.68 -8.47 2.64
CA GLN A 52 23.49 -8.73 1.21
C GLN A 52 22.13 -9.39 0.92
N PHE A 53 21.64 -10.29 1.78
CA PHE A 53 20.35 -10.93 1.55
C PHE A 53 19.18 -9.96 1.69
N VAL A 54 19.33 -8.91 2.52
CA VAL A 54 18.31 -7.86 2.61
C VAL A 54 18.29 -7.06 1.32
N THR A 55 19.43 -6.56 0.86
CA THR A 55 19.50 -5.76 -0.36
C THR A 55 19.00 -6.55 -1.56
N GLU A 56 19.46 -7.80 -1.71
CA GLU A 56 19.06 -8.66 -2.83
C GLU A 56 17.55 -8.97 -2.82
N LEU A 57 16.95 -9.22 -1.64
CA LEU A 57 15.50 -9.39 -1.52
C LEU A 57 14.73 -8.12 -1.89
N LEU A 58 15.25 -6.95 -1.47
CA LEU A 58 14.63 -5.65 -1.78
C LEU A 58 14.70 -5.36 -3.30
N ASP A 59 15.78 -5.74 -3.97
CA ASP A 59 15.98 -5.49 -5.40
C ASP A 59 14.95 -6.23 -6.28
N TYR A 60 14.40 -7.37 -5.82
CA TYR A 60 13.29 -8.03 -6.51
C TYR A 60 11.94 -7.30 -6.36
N SER A 61 11.81 -6.43 -5.36
CA SER A 61 10.51 -5.86 -4.98
C SER A 61 9.84 -5.01 -6.06
N PRO A 62 10.54 -4.08 -6.75
CA PRO A 62 9.97 -3.34 -7.88
C PRO A 62 9.37 -4.26 -8.96
N HIS A 63 10.10 -5.32 -9.33
CA HIS A 63 9.72 -6.24 -10.38
C HIS A 63 8.49 -7.06 -9.99
N ILE A 64 8.47 -7.61 -8.78
CA ILE A 64 7.36 -8.42 -8.28
C ILE A 64 6.08 -7.57 -8.14
N LEU A 65 6.19 -6.33 -7.62
CA LEU A 65 5.02 -5.46 -7.43
C LEU A 65 4.41 -4.98 -8.73
N ALA A 66 5.22 -4.76 -9.77
CA ALA A 66 4.76 -4.32 -11.08
C ALA A 66 4.36 -5.48 -12.03
N ALA A 67 4.74 -6.72 -11.71
CA ALA A 67 4.46 -7.88 -12.56
C ALA A 67 2.96 -8.20 -12.61
N ASN A 68 2.45 -8.38 -13.84
CA ASN A 68 1.10 -8.86 -14.11
C ASN A 68 0.90 -10.34 -13.75
N THR A 69 1.99 -11.12 -13.70
CA THR A 69 2.00 -12.50 -13.22
C THR A 69 1.90 -12.59 -11.70
N SER A 70 2.10 -11.48 -10.99
CA SER A 70 2.02 -11.50 -9.55
C SER A 70 0.58 -11.59 -9.08
N SER A 71 0.33 -12.38 -8.03
CA SER A 71 -1.00 -12.49 -7.45
C SER A 71 -1.21 -11.42 -6.39
N ALA A 72 -2.47 -11.03 -6.20
CA ALA A 72 -2.89 -10.11 -5.14
C ALA A 72 -2.36 -10.49 -3.74
N PRO A 73 -2.53 -11.75 -3.27
CA PRO A 73 -1.97 -12.18 -1.99
C PRO A 73 -0.45 -12.05 -1.90
N THR A 74 0.27 -12.37 -2.98
CA THR A 74 1.73 -12.27 -3.03
C THR A 74 2.18 -10.82 -2.87
N ARG A 75 1.60 -9.90 -3.65
CA ARG A 75 1.89 -8.46 -3.56
C ARG A 75 1.59 -7.91 -2.17
N SER A 76 0.46 -8.30 -1.58
CA SER A 76 0.06 -7.87 -0.22
C SER A 76 1.09 -8.30 0.84
N LYS A 77 1.52 -9.56 0.83
CA LYS A 77 2.55 -10.07 1.74
C LYS A 77 3.89 -9.35 1.57
N LEU A 78 4.29 -9.10 0.32
CA LEU A 78 5.52 -8.37 0.02
C LEU A 78 5.45 -6.93 0.53
N LEU A 79 4.35 -6.22 0.30
CA LEU A 79 4.12 -4.87 0.82
C LEU A 79 4.17 -4.83 2.35
N ARG A 80 3.56 -5.81 3.03
CA ARG A 80 3.62 -5.93 4.49
C ARG A 80 5.05 -6.11 4.97
N LEU A 81 5.84 -6.98 4.33
CA LEU A 81 7.26 -7.16 4.65
C LEU A 81 8.04 -5.85 4.49
N LEU A 82 7.90 -5.19 3.34
CA LEU A 82 8.57 -3.92 3.05
C LEU A 82 8.21 -2.84 4.08
N PHE A 83 6.96 -2.81 4.52
CA PHE A 83 6.52 -1.90 5.57
C PHE A 83 7.20 -2.21 6.90
N SER A 84 7.19 -3.47 7.34
CA SER A 84 7.88 -3.90 8.58
C SER A 84 9.37 -3.53 8.57
N LEU A 85 10.03 -3.64 7.41
CA LEU A 85 11.43 -3.24 7.23
C LEU A 85 11.64 -1.73 7.27
N ALA A 86 10.71 -0.96 6.69
CA ALA A 86 10.85 0.47 6.47
C ALA A 86 10.33 1.34 7.64
N LEU A 87 9.38 0.84 8.44
CA LEU A 87 8.67 1.65 9.44
C LEU A 87 9.60 2.32 10.45
N TYR A 88 10.59 1.59 10.96
CA TYR A 88 11.55 2.11 11.94
C TYR A 88 12.97 2.30 11.37
N ASN A 89 13.19 2.00 10.09
CA ASN A 89 14.51 2.08 9.46
C ASN A 89 14.58 3.15 8.37
N VAL A 90 15.07 4.34 8.74
CA VAL A 90 15.21 5.50 7.83
C VAL A 90 16.11 5.19 6.63
N ARG A 91 17.15 4.37 6.82
CA ARG A 91 18.10 4.02 5.74
C ARG A 91 17.41 3.15 4.70
N ILE A 92 16.70 2.11 5.14
CA ILE A 92 15.90 1.26 4.24
C ILE A 92 14.83 2.10 3.53
N ARG A 93 14.11 2.99 4.23
CA ARG A 93 13.16 3.91 3.57
C ARG A 93 13.80 4.69 2.43
N ARG A 94 14.96 5.30 2.68
CA ARG A 94 15.67 6.07 1.66
C ARG A 94 16.08 5.20 0.49
N TYR A 95 16.57 3.99 0.75
CA TYR A 95 16.96 3.03 -0.28
C TYR A 95 15.76 2.63 -1.17
N LEU A 96 14.65 2.21 -0.56
CA LEU A 96 13.43 1.84 -1.29
C LEU A 96 12.93 3.00 -2.18
N CYS A 97 12.94 4.22 -1.65
CA CYS A 97 12.36 5.37 -2.34
C CYS A 97 13.29 5.98 -3.39
N SER A 98 14.60 6.05 -3.08
CA SER A 98 15.57 6.81 -3.88
C SER A 98 16.31 5.90 -4.85
N ASP A 99 16.82 4.77 -4.36
CA ASP A 99 17.67 3.88 -5.16
C ASP A 99 16.82 2.89 -5.97
N LEU A 100 15.79 2.32 -5.36
CA LEU A 100 14.89 1.37 -6.03
C LEU A 100 13.68 2.01 -6.71
N HIS A 101 13.46 3.31 -6.52
CA HIS A 101 12.32 4.04 -7.09
C HIS A 101 10.95 3.36 -6.87
N LEU A 102 10.78 2.71 -5.70
CA LEU A 102 9.68 1.79 -5.41
C LEU A 102 8.29 2.45 -5.46
N CYS A 103 8.22 3.78 -5.39
CA CYS A 103 6.96 4.53 -5.47
C CYS A 103 6.17 4.30 -6.76
N GLY A 104 6.83 4.04 -7.90
CA GLY A 104 6.17 3.69 -9.15
C GLY A 104 5.50 2.31 -9.05
N PRO A 105 6.28 1.24 -8.85
CA PRO A 105 5.76 -0.13 -8.71
C PRO A 105 4.67 -0.29 -7.64
N VAL A 106 4.81 0.37 -6.48
CA VAL A 106 3.78 0.31 -5.42
C VAL A 106 2.48 0.97 -5.86
N PHE A 107 2.57 2.03 -6.66
CA PHE A 107 1.40 2.70 -7.22
C PHE A 107 0.74 1.89 -8.32
N ASP A 108 1.52 1.19 -9.16
CA ASP A 108 0.97 0.27 -10.15
C ASP A 108 0.31 -0.94 -9.45
N CYS A 109 0.94 -1.46 -8.39
CA CYS A 109 0.36 -2.46 -7.51
C CYS A 109 -0.96 -1.97 -6.86
N LEU A 110 -1.03 -0.70 -6.46
CA LEU A 110 -2.26 -0.10 -5.94
C LEU A 110 -3.35 -0.08 -7.00
N LYS A 111 -3.02 0.36 -8.22
CA LYS A 111 -3.95 0.37 -9.36
C LYS A 111 -4.47 -1.04 -9.68
N MET A 112 -3.60 -2.06 -9.64
CA MET A 112 -3.99 -3.46 -9.80
C MET A 112 -4.88 -3.94 -8.66
N SER A 113 -4.50 -3.64 -7.41
CA SER A 113 -5.26 -4.02 -6.21
C SER A 113 -6.67 -3.41 -6.18
N LEU A 114 -6.82 -2.18 -6.69
CA LEU A 114 -8.10 -1.52 -6.85
C LEU A 114 -8.96 -2.18 -7.94
N LYS A 115 -8.34 -2.62 -9.05
CA LYS A 115 -9.04 -3.38 -10.10
C LYS A 115 -9.49 -4.77 -9.63
N GLU A 116 -8.66 -5.43 -8.84
CA GLU A 116 -8.90 -6.77 -8.30
C GLU A 116 -9.83 -6.78 -7.07
N GLN A 117 -10.35 -5.60 -6.68
CA GLN A 117 -11.30 -5.46 -5.56
C GLN A 117 -10.76 -5.99 -4.22
N LEU A 118 -9.46 -5.84 -3.96
CA LEU A 118 -8.85 -6.32 -2.73
C LEU A 118 -9.32 -5.52 -1.51
N GLY A 119 -9.47 -6.22 -0.37
CA GLY A 119 -10.00 -5.66 0.86
C GLY A 119 -9.19 -4.49 1.45
N PRO A 120 -9.78 -3.73 2.39
CA PRO A 120 -9.24 -2.47 2.91
C PRO A 120 -7.85 -2.61 3.56
N GLN A 121 -7.50 -3.80 4.06
CA GLN A 121 -6.18 -4.07 4.64
C GLN A 121 -5.05 -3.87 3.63
N ASN A 122 -5.22 -4.30 2.37
CA ASN A 122 -4.22 -4.10 1.32
C ASN A 122 -4.02 -2.60 1.01
N LEU A 123 -5.11 -1.83 1.03
CA LEU A 123 -5.05 -0.38 0.82
C LEU A 123 -4.31 0.31 1.96
N ILE A 124 -4.56 -0.09 3.20
CA ILE A 124 -3.90 0.45 4.40
C ILE A 124 -2.39 0.18 4.35
N ASP A 125 -1.97 -1.05 4.02
CA ASP A 125 -0.54 -1.40 3.99
C ASP A 125 0.20 -0.69 2.85
N ILE A 126 -0.43 -0.51 1.69
CA ILE A 126 0.11 0.30 0.58
C ILE A 126 0.24 1.78 0.99
N LEU A 127 -0.81 2.35 1.59
CA LEU A 127 -0.83 3.73 2.05
C LEU A 127 0.29 4.01 3.07
N ARG A 128 0.47 3.08 4.01
CA ARG A 128 1.52 3.15 5.04
C ARG A 128 2.93 3.04 4.47
N LEU A 129 3.13 2.20 3.44
CA LEU A 129 4.42 2.14 2.75
C LEU A 129 4.74 3.45 2.03
N LEU A 130 3.74 4.03 1.36
CA LEU A 130 3.88 5.26 0.59
C LEU A 130 4.06 6.52 1.46
N GLN A 131 3.73 6.47 2.76
CA GLN A 131 4.10 7.52 3.71
C GLN A 131 5.62 7.76 3.77
N SER A 132 6.45 6.75 3.50
CA SER A 132 7.92 6.93 3.44
C SER A 132 8.38 7.89 2.33
N SER A 133 7.56 8.05 1.28
CA SER A 133 7.73 9.01 0.18
C SER A 133 6.50 9.92 0.04
N TYR A 134 6.01 10.39 1.19
CA TYR A 134 4.76 11.12 1.32
C TYR A 134 4.56 12.23 0.28
N LYS A 135 5.57 13.09 0.04
CA LYS A 135 5.51 14.21 -0.92
C LYS A 135 5.40 13.78 -2.39
N ALA A 136 5.99 12.64 -2.76
CA ALA A 136 5.90 12.12 -4.11
C ALA A 136 4.57 11.41 -4.32
N PHE A 137 4.14 10.65 -3.31
CA PHE A 137 2.85 9.98 -3.30
C PHE A 137 1.68 10.96 -3.37
N SER A 138 1.65 11.98 -2.51
CA SER A 138 0.57 12.98 -2.48
C SER A 138 0.40 13.67 -3.84
N ARG A 139 1.50 14.13 -4.46
CA ARG A 139 1.46 14.71 -5.81
C ARG A 139 0.89 13.75 -6.86
N ARG A 140 1.22 12.47 -6.78
CA ARG A 140 0.76 11.45 -7.74
C ARG A 140 -0.72 11.12 -7.54
N VAL A 141 -1.19 11.04 -6.30
CA VAL A 141 -2.62 10.86 -5.96
C VAL A 141 -3.45 12.06 -6.42
N ILE A 142 -2.98 13.29 -6.18
CA ILE A 142 -3.66 14.50 -6.67
C ILE A 142 -3.78 14.47 -8.20
N LYS A 143 -2.74 14.04 -8.92
CA LYS A 143 -2.77 13.90 -10.38
C LYS A 143 -3.80 12.85 -10.87
N LEU A 144 -4.06 11.81 -10.08
CA LEU A 144 -5.07 10.80 -10.44
C LEU A 144 -6.51 11.31 -10.35
N LEU A 145 -6.77 12.40 -9.62
CA LEU A 145 -8.10 12.99 -9.55
C LEU A 145 -8.58 13.48 -10.92
N SER A 146 -7.65 13.76 -11.84
CA SER A 146 -7.94 14.17 -13.22
C SER A 146 -7.95 12.99 -14.21
N HIS A 147 -8.00 11.73 -13.76
CA HIS A 147 -8.03 10.57 -14.65
C HIS A 147 -9.42 10.34 -15.26
N ASP A 148 -9.50 9.95 -16.54
CA ASP A 148 -10.77 9.68 -17.23
C ASP A 148 -11.59 8.51 -16.65
N SER A 149 -10.97 7.69 -15.78
CA SER A 149 -11.61 6.50 -15.21
C SER A 149 -12.20 6.84 -13.85
N ARG A 150 -13.53 6.81 -13.75
CA ARG A 150 -14.28 7.06 -12.50
C ARG A 150 -13.79 6.21 -11.32
N ILE A 151 -13.47 4.94 -11.55
CA ILE A 151 -12.95 4.04 -10.51
C ILE A 151 -11.60 4.54 -9.98
N VAL A 152 -10.72 5.00 -10.86
CA VAL A 152 -9.41 5.57 -10.47
C VAL A 152 -9.61 6.84 -9.67
N VAL A 153 -10.51 7.73 -10.09
CA VAL A 153 -10.80 8.99 -9.39
C VAL A 153 -11.36 8.72 -7.99
N VAL A 154 -12.39 7.89 -7.84
CA VAL A 154 -12.97 7.58 -6.52
C VAL A 154 -11.99 6.88 -5.60
N SER A 155 -11.21 5.94 -6.14
CA SER A 155 -10.15 5.28 -5.37
C SER A 155 -9.10 6.29 -4.91
N SER A 156 -8.74 7.25 -5.75
CA SER A 156 -7.79 8.32 -5.42
C SER A 156 -8.35 9.28 -4.37
N LEU A 157 -9.63 9.64 -4.47
CA LEU A 157 -10.32 10.39 -3.43
C LEU A 157 -10.21 9.65 -2.10
N VAL A 158 -10.43 8.33 -2.03
CA VAL A 158 -10.27 7.58 -0.77
C VAL A 158 -8.84 7.69 -0.23
N LEU A 159 -7.82 7.55 -1.08
CA LEU A 159 -6.41 7.70 -0.67
C LEU A 159 -6.12 9.10 -0.12
N VAL A 160 -6.72 10.17 -0.69
CA VAL A 160 -6.61 11.54 -0.17
C VAL A 160 -7.11 11.64 1.27
N GLY A 161 -8.15 10.90 1.64
CA GLY A 161 -8.65 10.87 3.02
C GLY A 161 -7.64 10.36 4.05
N TYR A 162 -6.63 9.60 3.60
CA TYR A 162 -5.53 9.12 4.44
C TYR A 162 -4.26 9.98 4.36
N LEU A 163 -4.28 11.06 3.57
CA LEU A 163 -3.20 12.03 3.51
C LEU A 163 -3.27 13.02 4.68
N GLU A 164 -2.15 13.68 4.99
CA GLU A 164 -2.06 14.79 5.93
C GLU A 164 -3.14 15.85 5.67
N GLU A 165 -3.60 16.45 6.75
CA GLU A 165 -4.68 17.43 6.81
C GLU A 165 -4.57 18.50 5.73
N LYS A 166 -3.39 19.09 5.54
CA LYS A 166 -3.17 20.13 4.52
C LYS A 166 -3.50 19.67 3.09
N VAL A 167 -3.14 18.44 2.72
CA VAL A 167 -3.41 17.92 1.36
C VAL A 167 -4.87 17.48 1.24
N ARG A 168 -5.40 16.89 2.31
CA ARG A 168 -6.80 16.50 2.40
C ARG A 168 -7.73 17.71 2.26
N ASP A 169 -7.45 18.78 3.00
CA ASP A 169 -8.26 20.00 3.00
C ASP A 169 -8.17 20.75 1.67
N MET A 170 -7.07 20.62 0.93
CA MET A 170 -6.97 21.16 -0.43
C MET A 170 -7.98 20.51 -1.38
N VAL A 171 -8.33 19.24 -1.18
CA VAL A 171 -9.26 18.49 -2.02
C VAL A 171 -10.68 18.52 -1.46
N TYR A 172 -10.84 18.44 -0.14
CA TYR A 172 -12.14 18.41 0.53
C TYR A 172 -12.58 19.77 1.08
N CYS A 173 -11.99 20.88 0.59
CA CYS A 173 -12.46 22.22 0.94
C CYS A 173 -13.86 22.48 0.39
N SER A 174 -14.53 23.48 0.97
CA SER A 174 -15.88 23.91 0.57
C SER A 174 -16.03 24.24 -0.92
N GLN A 175 -14.95 24.62 -1.60
CA GLN A 175 -14.97 24.93 -3.04
C GLN A 175 -15.07 23.65 -3.90
N ASN A 176 -14.41 22.56 -3.49
CA ASN A 176 -14.29 21.32 -4.26
C ASN A 176 -15.21 20.19 -3.74
N ILE A 177 -15.82 20.39 -2.56
CA ILE A 177 -16.59 19.34 -1.88
C ILE A 177 -17.81 18.90 -2.68
N HIS A 178 -18.43 19.80 -3.45
CA HIS A 178 -19.55 19.47 -4.33
C HIS A 178 -19.15 18.44 -5.39
N GLU A 179 -18.01 18.64 -6.06
CA GLU A 179 -17.48 17.71 -7.07
C GLU A 179 -17.11 16.36 -6.45
N THR A 180 -16.55 16.39 -5.22
CA THR A 180 -16.23 15.18 -4.46
C THR A 180 -17.48 14.36 -4.16
N PHE A 181 -18.53 14.99 -3.61
CA PHE A 181 -19.81 14.31 -3.35
C PHE A 181 -20.45 13.80 -4.64
N GLN A 182 -20.47 14.61 -5.70
CA GLN A 182 -21.01 14.21 -6.99
C GLN A 182 -20.29 12.98 -7.55
N CYS A 183 -18.96 12.91 -7.44
CA CYS A 183 -18.17 11.75 -7.85
C CYS A 183 -18.54 10.49 -7.05
N VAL A 184 -18.65 10.62 -5.72
CA VAL A 184 -19.02 9.54 -4.81
C VAL A 184 -20.43 9.03 -5.10
N PHE A 185 -21.42 9.91 -5.22
CA PHE A 185 -22.80 9.54 -5.52
C PHE A 185 -22.93 8.93 -6.92
N ASN A 186 -22.21 9.44 -7.92
CA ASN A 186 -22.19 8.85 -9.25
C ASN A 186 -21.71 7.40 -9.22
N VAL A 187 -20.73 7.04 -8.38
CA VAL A 187 -20.29 5.65 -8.23
C VAL A 187 -21.30 4.80 -7.46
N LEU A 188 -21.91 5.35 -6.41
CA LEU A 188 -22.93 4.64 -5.63
C LEU A 188 -24.19 4.32 -6.47
N ILE A 189 -24.60 5.24 -7.35
CA ILE A 189 -25.80 5.11 -8.19
C ILE A 189 -25.51 4.32 -9.47
N MET A 190 -24.39 4.62 -10.16
CA MET A 190 -24.09 4.09 -11.50
C MET A 190 -23.17 2.86 -11.50
N GLY A 191 -22.61 2.45 -10.36
CA GLY A 191 -21.71 1.30 -10.34
C GLY A 191 -22.44 0.06 -10.85
N ASP A 192 -21.85 -0.73 -11.77
CA ASP A 192 -22.41 -2.03 -12.15
C ASP A 192 -22.61 -2.90 -10.90
N SER A 193 -23.62 -3.77 -10.93
CA SER A 193 -23.89 -4.74 -9.85
C SER A 193 -22.67 -5.61 -9.49
N ASP A 194 -21.71 -5.72 -10.41
CA ASP A 194 -20.48 -6.51 -10.27
C ASP A 194 -19.32 -5.75 -9.59
N CYS A 195 -19.51 -4.46 -9.27
CA CYS A 195 -18.49 -3.60 -8.67
C CYS A 195 -18.78 -3.26 -7.19
N LEU A 196 -19.24 -4.26 -6.42
CA LEU A 196 -19.67 -4.14 -5.02
C LEU A 196 -18.60 -3.48 -4.12
N MET A 197 -17.32 -3.74 -4.34
CA MET A 197 -16.25 -3.12 -3.55
C MET A 197 -16.06 -1.64 -3.83
N THR A 198 -16.21 -1.18 -5.07
CA THR A 198 -16.11 0.26 -5.40
C THR A 198 -17.24 1.04 -4.74
N ARG A 199 -18.45 0.44 -4.66
CA ARG A 199 -19.56 1.01 -3.88
C ARG A 199 -19.26 0.99 -2.38
N HIS A 200 -18.65 -0.08 -1.86
CA HIS A 200 -18.27 -0.15 -0.44
C HIS A 200 -17.24 0.94 -0.09
N ILE A 201 -16.22 1.11 -0.93
CA ILE A 201 -15.19 2.14 -0.80
C ILE A 201 -15.78 3.55 -0.91
N ALA A 202 -16.67 3.79 -1.87
CA ALA A 202 -17.38 5.06 -2.01
C ALA A 202 -18.28 5.35 -0.80
N SER A 203 -18.95 4.33 -0.25
CA SER A 203 -19.77 4.43 0.96
C SER A 203 -18.93 4.73 2.20
N ASP A 204 -17.76 4.10 2.35
CA ASP A 204 -16.82 4.39 3.44
C ASP A 204 -16.27 5.83 3.35
N LEU A 205 -15.91 6.28 2.15
CA LEU A 205 -15.52 7.69 1.93
C LEU A 205 -16.68 8.64 2.27
N LEU A 206 -17.90 8.35 1.81
CA LEU A 206 -19.08 9.17 2.10
C LEU A 206 -19.30 9.28 3.61
N ARG A 207 -19.23 8.16 4.33
CA ARG A 207 -19.34 8.12 5.78
C ARG A 207 -18.31 9.03 6.44
N ARG A 208 -17.04 8.98 6.02
CA ARG A 208 -15.96 9.82 6.58
C ARG A 208 -16.08 11.30 6.26
N LEU A 209 -16.64 11.65 5.09
CA LEU A 209 -16.86 13.04 4.71
C LEU A 209 -18.02 13.66 5.49
N VAL A 210 -19.05 12.87 5.81
CA VAL A 210 -20.26 13.34 6.53
C VAL A 210 -20.08 13.26 8.04
N VAL A 211 -19.53 12.15 8.52
CA VAL A 211 -19.19 11.93 9.93
C VAL A 211 -17.73 12.34 10.05
N SER A 212 -17.46 13.54 10.54
CA SER A 212 -16.10 13.94 10.96
C SER A 212 -15.66 13.07 12.13
N GLU A 213 -15.26 11.82 11.85
CA GLU A 213 -14.48 11.03 12.80
C GLU A 213 -13.10 11.68 12.86
N THR A 214 -12.97 12.68 13.75
CA THR A 214 -11.68 13.08 14.31
C THR A 214 -10.97 11.79 14.67
N GLN A 215 -9.87 11.47 14.00
CA GLN A 215 -9.09 10.27 14.29
C GLN A 215 -8.60 10.35 15.74
N THR A 216 -9.37 9.79 16.67
CA THR A 216 -8.88 9.34 17.96
C THR A 216 -8.04 8.09 17.67
N PHE A 217 -6.85 8.31 17.12
CA PHE A 217 -5.77 7.36 17.31
C PHE A 217 -5.61 7.18 18.82
N ILE A 218 -5.86 5.95 19.26
CA ILE A 218 -5.73 5.51 20.64
C ILE A 218 -4.31 5.84 21.14
N GLY A 219 -4.18 6.99 21.78
CA GLY A 219 -3.13 7.31 22.72
C GLY A 219 -3.79 7.31 24.09
N GLY A 220 -3.59 6.23 24.84
CA GLY A 220 -3.98 6.18 26.24
C GLY A 220 -3.32 7.33 26.99
N GLY A 221 -4.12 8.06 27.77
CA GLY A 221 -3.65 9.20 28.54
C GLY A 221 -4.73 9.73 29.48
N ASN A 222 -4.79 9.12 30.66
CA ASN A 222 -5.32 9.62 31.94
C ASN A 222 -6.71 10.27 31.98
N CYS A 223 -7.66 9.51 32.54
CA CYS A 223 -8.73 10.12 33.34
C CYS A 223 -8.25 10.23 34.79
N ASN A 224 -8.33 11.45 35.32
CA ASN A 224 -8.47 11.71 36.76
C ASN A 224 -9.76 11.08 37.28
#